data_AF-A0A0U5AWM3-F1
#
_entry.id   AF-A0A0U5AWM3-F1
#
_cell.length_a   1.000
_cell.length_b   1.000
_cell.length_c   1.000
_cell.angle_alpha   90.00
_cell.angle_beta   90.00
_cell.angle_gamma   90.00
#
_symmetry.space_group_name_H-M   'P 1'
#
loop_
_entity.id
_entity.type
_entity.pdbx_description
1 polymer ?
#
loop_
_entity_poly.entity_id
_entity_poly.type
_entity_poly.pdbx_seq_one_letter_code
_entity_poly.pdbx_strand_id
1 'polypeptide(L)'
;MPIKRKEESEVFDIKEERRSIERNFENLIVQLSSENPKERRWAVRDLIQYKEKASGYLIAQLMKEKDISVREIIISSLITIGDELAIEGLINCLKSDDAHLRNSAIFALSQLPEKVSPYIEKLLNSPEPDMRIFAINILENFKHPDVVKWLTYVIETDNNVNVCGVALNLLAEVETKDAIPAIKKVKEKFKDEQYIQFVADLALKRINES
;
A
#
# COMPACT_ATOMS: atom_id res chain seq x y z
N MET A 1 41.47 -26.10 49.60
CA MET A 1 40.58 -25.63 48.52
C MET A 1 39.42 -24.87 49.14
N PRO A 2 39.25 -23.55 48.91
CA PRO A 2 38.03 -22.86 49.28
C PRO A 2 37.02 -22.87 48.12
N ILE A 3 35.76 -23.04 48.48
CA ILE A 3 34.58 -23.13 47.61
C ILE A 3 34.39 -21.78 46.91
N LYS A 4 34.35 -21.78 45.56
CA LYS A 4 34.00 -20.61 44.74
C LYS A 4 32.57 -20.16 45.08
N ARG A 5 32.41 -18.94 45.62
CA ARG A 5 31.12 -18.24 45.64
C ARG A 5 30.68 -17.99 44.21
N LYS A 6 29.54 -18.56 43.85
CA LYS A 6 28.79 -18.28 42.63
C LYS A 6 27.96 -17.01 42.83
N GLU A 7 27.91 -16.22 41.76
CA GLU A 7 26.78 -15.38 41.34
C GLU A 7 26.44 -14.18 42.24
N GLU A 8 27.09 -13.05 41.94
CA GLU A 8 26.39 -11.76 41.92
C GLU A 8 25.99 -11.53 40.45
N SER A 9 24.78 -11.97 40.10
CA SER A 9 24.14 -11.55 38.86
C SER A 9 23.87 -10.05 38.97
N GLU A 10 24.60 -9.24 38.19
CA GLU A 10 24.25 -7.85 37.93
C GLU A 10 22.80 -7.81 37.42
N VAL A 11 21.90 -7.41 38.31
CA VAL A 11 20.53 -7.07 37.94
C VAL A 11 20.66 -5.82 37.08
N PHE A 12 20.65 -5.98 35.76
CA PHE A 12 20.43 -4.87 34.83
C PHE A 12 19.14 -4.16 35.29
N ASP A 13 19.28 -2.94 35.79
CA ASP A 13 18.16 -2.13 36.28
C ASP A 13 17.21 -1.85 35.10
N ILE A 14 16.08 -2.56 35.03
CA ILE A 14 15.02 -2.45 33.98
C ILE A 14 14.31 -1.08 34.05
N LYS A 15 14.92 -0.06 34.67
CA LYS A 15 14.34 1.28 34.85
C LYS A 15 14.45 2.17 33.63
N GLU A 16 15.30 1.85 32.65
CA GLU A 16 15.41 2.65 31.42
C GLU A 16 14.21 2.53 30.46
N GLU A 17 13.25 1.63 30.71
CA GLU A 17 12.23 1.28 29.72
C GLU A 17 10.77 1.50 30.12
N ARG A 18 10.51 2.29 31.17
CA ARG A 18 9.12 2.68 31.50
C ARG A 18 8.83 4.05 30.90
N ARG A 19 7.84 4.14 30.00
CA ARG A 19 7.34 5.43 29.51
C ARG A 19 6.96 6.31 30.70
N SER A 20 7.52 7.51 30.74
CA SER A 20 7.32 8.48 31.83
C SER A 20 6.00 9.26 31.72
N ILE A 21 5.37 9.23 30.56
CA ILE A 21 4.21 10.07 30.22
C ILE A 21 2.95 9.19 30.14
N GLU A 22 1.82 9.71 30.66
CA GLU A 22 0.51 9.07 30.62
C GLU A 22 0.05 8.78 29.18
N ARG A 23 -0.54 7.60 28.94
CA ARG A 23 -0.95 7.11 27.61
C ARG A 23 -2.33 7.62 27.18
N ASN A 24 -2.57 8.92 27.39
CA ASN A 24 -3.76 9.60 26.88
C ASN A 24 -3.52 10.13 25.45
N PHE A 25 -4.58 10.54 24.76
CA PHE A 25 -4.50 10.90 23.34
C PHE A 25 -3.52 12.05 23.10
N GLU A 26 -3.63 13.11 23.88
CA GLU A 26 -2.86 14.35 23.76
C GLU A 26 -1.36 14.07 23.91
N ASN A 27 -0.99 13.27 24.92
CA ASN A 27 0.40 12.89 25.16
C ASN A 27 0.95 11.95 24.07
N LEU A 28 0.11 11.07 23.50
CA LEU A 28 0.53 10.21 22.40
C LEU A 28 0.80 11.02 21.13
N ILE A 29 0.03 12.09 20.86
CA ILE A 29 0.33 13.01 19.76
C ILE A 29 1.68 13.72 19.96
N VAL A 30 2.01 14.10 21.19
CA VAL A 30 3.34 14.64 21.52
C VAL A 30 4.43 13.60 21.28
N GLN A 31 4.26 12.36 21.76
CA GLN A 31 5.23 11.27 21.55
C GLN A 31 5.39 10.92 20.06
N LEU A 32 4.33 11.04 19.25
CA LEU A 32 4.38 10.81 17.81
C LEU A 32 5.34 11.79 17.11
N SER A 33 5.58 12.96 17.70
CA SER A 33 6.51 13.97 17.19
C SER A 33 7.89 13.93 17.85
N SER A 34 8.18 12.93 18.68
CA SER A 34 9.48 12.78 19.33
C SER A 34 10.60 12.54 18.33
N GLU A 35 11.82 13.04 18.61
CA GLU A 35 13.02 12.72 17.84
C GLU A 35 13.38 11.23 17.95
N ASN A 36 13.00 10.57 19.05
CA ASN A 36 13.28 9.16 19.31
C ASN A 36 12.30 8.24 18.54
N PRO A 37 12.77 7.44 17.55
CA PRO A 37 11.89 6.54 16.80
C PRO A 37 11.18 5.51 17.67
N LYS A 38 11.77 5.10 18.80
CA LYS A 38 11.15 4.16 19.74
C LYS A 38 9.89 4.76 20.35
N GLU A 39 9.94 6.03 20.75
CA GLU A 39 8.79 6.77 21.30
C GLU A 39 7.70 6.99 20.26
N ARG A 40 8.07 7.32 19.01
CA ARG A 40 7.10 7.42 17.92
C ARG A 40 6.42 6.08 17.64
N ARG A 41 7.18 4.98 17.54
CA ARG A 41 6.63 3.63 17.33
C ARG A 41 5.63 3.25 18.42
N TRP A 42 5.99 3.60 19.65
CA TRP A 42 5.19 3.44 20.85
C TRP A 42 3.89 4.24 20.83
N ALA A 43 3.97 5.50 20.39
CA ALA A 43 2.79 6.35 20.20
C ALA A 43 1.83 5.74 19.19
N VAL A 44 2.34 5.33 18.02
CA VAL A 44 1.54 4.74 16.94
C VAL A 44 0.78 3.50 17.41
N ARG A 45 1.44 2.61 18.16
CA ARG A 45 0.81 1.40 18.73
C ARG A 45 -0.39 1.70 19.59
N ASP A 46 -0.35 2.78 20.36
CA ASP A 46 -1.42 3.13 21.28
C ASP A 46 -2.48 4.00 20.60
N LEU A 47 -2.09 4.79 19.60
CA LEU A 47 -3.02 5.66 18.86
C LEU A 47 -4.09 4.88 18.10
N ILE A 48 -3.81 3.62 17.75
CA ILE A 48 -4.77 2.72 17.08
C ILE A 48 -6.09 2.58 17.85
N GLN A 49 -6.07 2.66 19.19
CA GLN A 49 -7.27 2.53 20.01
C GLN A 49 -8.25 3.71 19.83
N TYR A 50 -7.75 4.84 19.33
CA TYR A 50 -8.54 6.05 19.06
C TYR A 50 -9.13 6.09 17.65
N LYS A 51 -8.89 5.05 16.83
CA LYS A 51 -9.53 4.85 15.52
C LYS A 51 -9.46 6.10 14.63
N GLU A 52 -10.60 6.55 14.10
CA GLU A 52 -10.75 7.69 13.19
C GLU A 52 -10.07 8.98 13.72
N LYS A 53 -10.10 9.20 15.04
CA LYS A 53 -9.46 10.37 15.66
C LYS A 53 -7.94 10.38 15.43
N ALA A 54 -7.32 9.23 15.23
CA ALA A 54 -5.87 9.10 15.01
C ALA A 54 -5.45 9.20 13.54
N SER A 55 -6.34 8.94 12.58
CA SER A 55 -5.99 8.81 11.16
C SER A 55 -5.25 10.02 10.61
N GLY A 56 -5.75 11.24 10.86
CA GLY A 56 -5.09 12.46 10.40
C GLY A 56 -3.67 12.63 10.94
N TYR A 57 -3.44 12.27 12.21
CA TYR A 57 -2.11 12.36 12.83
C TYR A 57 -1.16 11.30 12.30
N LEU A 58 -1.65 10.08 12.07
CA LEU A 58 -0.87 9.00 11.51
C LEU A 58 -0.46 9.30 10.05
N ILE A 59 -1.37 9.84 9.23
CA ILE A 59 -1.06 10.30 7.87
C ILE A 59 -0.04 11.45 7.89
N ALA A 60 -0.23 12.44 8.76
CA ALA A 60 0.71 13.56 8.90
C ALA A 60 2.11 13.09 9.31
N GLN A 61 2.20 12.10 10.20
CA GLN A 61 3.48 11.51 10.58
C GLN A 61 4.08 10.68 9.45
N LEU A 62 3.28 9.88 8.75
CA LEU A 62 3.73 9.02 7.66
C LEU A 62 4.50 9.80 6.58
N MET A 63 3.99 10.97 6.19
CA MET A 63 4.59 11.80 5.14
C MET A 63 6.00 12.34 5.45
N LYS A 64 6.37 12.39 6.73
CA LYS A 64 7.67 12.89 7.19
C LYS A 64 8.52 11.83 7.90
N GLU A 65 8.00 10.61 8.07
CA GLU A 65 8.67 9.56 8.82
C GLU A 65 9.84 8.96 8.02
N LYS A 66 11.03 9.05 8.59
CA LYS A 66 12.27 8.57 7.99
C LYS A 66 12.68 7.19 8.51
N ASP A 67 12.24 6.84 9.71
CA ASP A 67 12.53 5.54 10.29
C ASP A 67 11.61 4.48 9.69
N ILE A 68 12.20 3.48 9.02
CA ILE A 68 11.49 2.41 8.31
C ILE A 68 10.54 1.66 9.25
N SER A 69 11.00 1.35 10.46
CA SER A 69 10.21 0.58 11.41
C SER A 69 9.02 1.35 11.99
N VAL A 70 9.14 2.69 12.08
CA VAL A 70 8.04 3.56 12.47
C VAL A 70 7.05 3.68 11.31
N ARG A 71 7.55 3.84 10.08
CA ARG A 71 6.72 3.87 8.86
C ARG A 71 5.87 2.61 8.72
N GLU A 72 6.47 1.43 8.87
CA GLU A 72 5.78 0.14 8.82
C GLU A 72 4.61 0.05 9.82
N ILE A 73 4.83 0.51 11.06
CA ILE A 73 3.77 0.45 12.07
C ILE A 73 2.67 1.49 11.82
N ILE A 74 3.01 2.67 11.28
CA ILE A 74 2.01 3.67 10.88
C ILE A 74 1.12 3.08 9.80
N ILE A 75 1.71 2.45 8.78
CA ILE A 75 0.97 1.79 7.70
C ILE A 75 0.06 0.68 8.26
N SER A 76 0.58 -0.19 9.13
CA SER A 76 -0.22 -1.24 9.77
C SER A 76 -1.39 -0.67 10.60
N SER A 77 -1.17 0.42 11.33
CA SER A 77 -2.23 1.12 12.06
C SER A 77 -3.27 1.73 11.12
N LEU A 78 -2.86 2.38 10.03
CA LEU A 78 -3.78 2.94 9.03
C LEU A 78 -4.60 1.85 8.32
N ILE A 79 -4.02 0.69 8.02
CA ILE A 79 -4.76 -0.48 7.51
C ILE A 79 -5.82 -0.92 8.53
N THR A 80 -5.42 -1.03 9.79
CA THR A 80 -6.32 -1.50 10.86
C THR A 80 -7.49 -0.53 11.09
N ILE A 81 -7.22 0.78 11.06
CA ILE A 81 -8.27 1.80 11.19
C ILE A 81 -9.14 1.80 9.93
N GLY A 82 -8.51 2.00 8.78
CA GLY A 82 -9.12 1.98 7.46
C GLY A 82 -10.38 2.84 7.37
N ASP A 83 -10.43 3.99 8.01
CA ASP A 83 -11.53 4.94 7.80
C ASP A 83 -11.33 5.71 6.50
N GLU A 84 -12.35 6.45 6.08
CA GLU A 84 -12.31 7.28 4.87
C GLU A 84 -11.09 8.22 4.86
N LEU A 85 -10.78 8.85 6.00
CA LEU A 85 -9.63 9.73 6.13
C LEU A 85 -8.29 9.02 5.93
N ALA A 86 -8.14 7.78 6.43
CA ALA A 86 -6.95 6.97 6.17
C ALA A 86 -6.84 6.61 4.68
N ILE A 87 -7.94 6.21 4.03
CA ILE A 87 -7.96 5.87 2.60
C ILE A 87 -7.55 7.08 1.76
N GLU A 88 -8.18 8.24 1.96
CA GLU A 88 -7.87 9.46 1.21
C GLU A 88 -6.42 9.92 1.44
N GLY A 89 -5.95 9.83 2.68
CA GLY A 89 -4.56 10.15 3.03
C GLY A 89 -3.55 9.23 2.33
N LEU A 90 -3.83 7.92 2.28
CA LEU A 90 -3.00 6.95 1.57
C LEU A 90 -3.05 7.17 0.05
N ILE A 91 -4.21 7.50 -0.52
CA ILE A 91 -4.32 7.89 -1.94
C ILE A 91 -3.46 9.12 -2.23
N ASN A 92 -3.45 10.11 -1.34
CA ASN A 92 -2.59 11.29 -1.51
C ASN A 92 -1.09 10.93 -1.45
N CYS A 93 -0.71 9.94 -0.65
CA CYS A 93 0.68 9.45 -0.59
C CYS A 93 1.18 8.85 -1.92
N LEU A 94 0.27 8.42 -2.82
CA LEU A 94 0.65 7.94 -4.16
C LEU A 94 1.29 9.03 -5.03
N LYS A 95 1.07 10.31 -4.70
CA LYS A 95 1.64 11.46 -5.40
C LYS A 95 3.00 11.90 -4.85
N SER A 96 3.51 11.23 -3.83
CA SER A 96 4.82 11.56 -3.25
C SER A 96 5.96 11.27 -4.22
N ASP A 97 7.02 12.07 -4.23
CA ASP A 97 8.26 11.75 -4.95
C ASP A 97 9.06 10.61 -4.28
N ASP A 98 8.82 10.34 -2.98
CA ASP A 98 9.41 9.20 -2.27
C ASP A 98 8.77 7.88 -2.72
N ALA A 99 9.52 7.11 -3.52
CA ALA A 99 9.10 5.79 -4.01
C ALA A 99 8.77 4.80 -2.89
N HIS A 100 9.46 4.86 -1.75
CA HIS A 100 9.16 4.00 -0.62
C HIS A 100 7.80 4.33 -0.01
N LEU A 101 7.48 5.63 0.13
CA LEU A 101 6.17 6.06 0.63
C LEU A 101 5.05 5.68 -0.35
N ARG A 102 5.25 5.88 -1.65
CA ARG A 102 4.29 5.44 -2.68
C ARG A 102 4.02 3.94 -2.59
N ASN A 103 5.08 3.12 -2.52
CA ASN A 103 4.93 1.66 -2.44
C ASN A 103 4.24 1.21 -1.15
N SER A 104 4.54 1.86 -0.02
CA SER A 104 3.81 1.62 1.24
C SER A 104 2.33 1.95 1.13
N ALA A 105 1.97 3.03 0.43
CA ALA A 105 0.58 3.40 0.19
C ALA A 105 -0.14 2.42 -0.74
N ILE A 106 0.49 1.99 -1.84
CA ILE A 106 -0.04 0.94 -2.73
C ILE A 106 -0.32 -0.34 -1.93
N PHE A 107 0.66 -0.78 -1.14
CA PHE A 107 0.50 -1.93 -0.26
C PHE A 107 -0.70 -1.75 0.67
N ALA A 108 -0.76 -0.63 1.42
CA ALA A 108 -1.83 -0.39 2.38
C ALA A 108 -3.23 -0.40 1.74
N LEU A 109 -3.38 0.25 0.58
CA LEU A 109 -4.63 0.31 -0.17
C LEU A 109 -5.03 -1.08 -0.70
N SER A 110 -4.07 -1.90 -1.13
CA SER A 110 -4.34 -3.28 -1.59
C SER A 110 -4.91 -4.18 -0.49
N GLN A 111 -4.63 -3.88 0.77
CA GLN A 111 -5.12 -4.65 1.92
C GLN A 111 -6.56 -4.30 2.33
N LEU A 112 -7.18 -3.31 1.68
CA LEU A 112 -8.50 -2.78 2.05
C LEU A 112 -9.50 -2.81 0.87
N PRO A 113 -9.75 -3.97 0.23
CA PRO A 113 -10.47 -4.02 -1.04
C PRO A 113 -11.88 -3.40 -1.00
N GLU A 114 -12.69 -3.74 0.01
CA GLU A 114 -14.05 -3.22 0.15
C GLU A 114 -14.10 -1.70 0.40
N LYS A 115 -13.06 -1.14 1.04
CA LYS A 115 -13.01 0.28 1.38
C LYS A 115 -12.41 1.12 0.27
N VAL A 116 -11.54 0.53 -0.54
CA VAL A 116 -10.83 1.19 -1.64
C VAL A 116 -11.59 1.03 -2.97
N SER A 117 -12.43 0.01 -3.14
CA SER A 117 -13.20 -0.22 -4.37
C SER A 117 -13.99 1.01 -4.87
N PRO A 118 -14.59 1.87 -4.01
CA PRO A 118 -15.28 3.08 -4.47
C PRO A 118 -14.36 4.13 -5.12
N TYR A 119 -13.05 4.05 -4.87
CA TYR A 119 -12.05 4.98 -5.39
C TYR A 119 -11.39 4.47 -6.68
N ILE A 120 -11.45 3.17 -6.97
CA ILE A 120 -10.69 2.55 -8.08
C ILE A 120 -11.03 3.20 -9.42
N GLU A 121 -12.31 3.37 -9.76
CA GLU A 121 -12.70 3.95 -11.05
C GLU A 121 -12.16 5.38 -11.23
N LYS A 122 -12.16 6.19 -10.17
CA LYS A 122 -11.59 7.54 -10.19
C LYS A 122 -10.08 7.50 -10.40
N LEU A 123 -9.37 6.57 -9.75
CA LEU A 123 -7.92 6.44 -9.89
C LEU A 123 -7.53 5.96 -11.29
N LEU A 124 -8.27 4.99 -11.86
CA LEU A 124 -8.08 4.50 -13.22
C LEU A 124 -8.44 5.54 -14.30
N ASN A 125 -9.21 6.57 -13.96
CA ASN A 125 -9.52 7.71 -14.84
C ASN A 125 -8.68 8.96 -14.54
N SER A 126 -7.62 8.84 -13.74
CA SER A 126 -6.75 9.98 -13.45
C SER A 126 -6.14 10.56 -14.73
N PRO A 127 -6.05 11.91 -14.87
CA PRO A 127 -5.36 12.51 -16.01
C PRO A 127 -3.87 12.13 -16.08
N GLU A 128 -3.27 11.83 -14.93
CA GLU A 128 -1.86 11.44 -14.80
C GLU A 128 -1.68 9.93 -15.06
N PRO A 129 -0.90 9.51 -16.07
CA PRO A 129 -0.67 8.09 -16.37
C PRO A 129 -0.08 7.31 -15.20
N ASP A 130 0.82 7.92 -14.42
CA ASP A 130 1.43 7.27 -13.26
C ASP A 130 0.40 6.90 -12.20
N MET A 131 -0.58 7.78 -11.95
CA MET A 131 -1.67 7.47 -11.03
C MET A 131 -2.53 6.30 -11.50
N ARG A 132 -2.73 6.15 -12.81
CA ARG A 132 -3.45 5.00 -13.38
C ARG A 132 -2.63 3.71 -13.26
N ILE A 133 -1.30 3.78 -13.44
CA ILE A 133 -0.39 2.66 -13.17
C ILE A 133 -0.45 2.27 -11.69
N PHE A 134 -0.39 3.22 -10.76
CA PHE A 134 -0.50 2.92 -9.33
C PHE A 134 -1.84 2.30 -8.96
N ALA A 135 -2.92 2.73 -9.59
CA ALA A 135 -4.22 2.09 -9.44
C ALA A 135 -4.19 0.61 -9.88
N ILE A 136 -3.55 0.30 -11.01
CA ILE A 136 -3.36 -1.09 -11.46
C ILE A 136 -2.48 -1.88 -10.48
N ASN A 137 -1.41 -1.28 -9.95
CA ASN A 137 -0.55 -1.93 -8.96
C ASN A 137 -1.29 -2.23 -7.64
N ILE A 138 -2.25 -1.38 -7.24
CA ILE A 138 -3.15 -1.68 -6.12
C ILE A 138 -3.95 -2.95 -6.44
N LEU A 139 -4.45 -3.08 -7.68
CA LEU A 139 -5.27 -4.21 -8.13
C LEU A 139 -4.54 -5.57 -8.13
N GLU A 140 -3.20 -5.59 -8.20
CA GLU A 140 -2.40 -6.82 -8.24
C GLU A 140 -2.67 -7.76 -7.06
N ASN A 141 -2.80 -7.21 -5.85
CA ASN A 141 -3.09 -7.98 -4.64
C ASN A 141 -4.51 -7.70 -4.09
N PHE A 142 -5.37 -7.12 -4.92
CA PHE A 142 -6.70 -6.66 -4.54
C PHE A 142 -7.71 -7.79 -4.65
N LYS A 143 -8.12 -8.33 -3.51
CA LYS A 143 -9.09 -9.44 -3.47
C LYS A 143 -10.51 -8.92 -3.67
N HIS A 144 -10.86 -8.60 -4.92
CA HIS A 144 -12.18 -8.08 -5.30
C HIS A 144 -12.66 -8.68 -6.63
N PRO A 145 -13.95 -9.05 -6.78
CA PRO A 145 -14.47 -9.69 -7.99
C PRO A 145 -14.36 -8.83 -9.26
N ASP A 146 -14.39 -7.49 -9.12
CA ASP A 146 -14.35 -6.57 -10.27
C ASP A 146 -12.94 -6.29 -10.83
N VAL A 147 -11.87 -6.91 -10.30
CA VAL A 147 -10.50 -6.68 -10.79
C VAL A 147 -10.40 -6.89 -12.30
N VAL A 148 -10.93 -8.01 -12.81
CA VAL A 148 -10.92 -8.31 -14.25
C VAL A 148 -11.68 -7.26 -15.06
N LYS A 149 -12.84 -6.82 -14.55
CA LYS A 149 -13.67 -5.79 -15.18
C LYS A 149 -12.90 -4.47 -15.28
N TRP A 150 -12.24 -4.04 -14.21
CA TRP A 150 -11.46 -2.80 -14.19
C TRP A 150 -10.24 -2.86 -15.12
N LEU A 151 -9.49 -3.97 -15.12
CA LEU A 151 -8.34 -4.13 -16.01
C LEU A 151 -8.76 -4.19 -17.49
N THR A 152 -9.88 -4.87 -17.78
CA THR A 152 -10.48 -4.89 -19.11
C THR A 152 -10.86 -3.48 -19.58
N TYR A 153 -11.52 -2.71 -18.71
CA TYR A 153 -11.86 -1.32 -18.98
C TYR A 153 -10.61 -0.48 -19.34
N VAL A 154 -9.50 -0.65 -18.60
CA VAL A 154 -8.25 0.08 -18.86
C VAL A 154 -7.69 -0.23 -20.24
N ILE A 155 -7.54 -1.51 -20.60
CA ILE A 155 -6.92 -1.87 -21.89
C ILE A 155 -7.77 -1.46 -23.09
N GLU A 156 -9.08 -1.32 -22.92
CA GLU A 156 -9.97 -0.84 -23.98
C GLU A 156 -9.93 0.69 -24.14
N THR A 157 -9.87 1.43 -23.02
CA THR A 157 -10.10 2.88 -23.02
C THR A 157 -8.82 3.71 -22.98
N ASP A 158 -7.77 3.25 -22.32
CA ASP A 158 -6.55 4.03 -22.14
C ASP A 158 -5.69 4.08 -23.41
N ASN A 159 -5.19 5.25 -23.76
CA ASN A 159 -4.36 5.44 -24.96
C ASN A 159 -2.85 5.43 -24.65
N ASN A 160 -2.47 5.34 -23.38
CA ASN A 160 -1.08 5.26 -22.97
C ASN A 160 -0.60 3.79 -23.00
N VAL A 161 0.41 3.55 -23.84
CA VAL A 161 1.02 2.22 -24.05
C VAL A 161 1.48 1.59 -22.73
N ASN A 162 2.09 2.35 -21.83
CA ASN A 162 2.59 1.82 -20.56
C ASN A 162 1.44 1.40 -19.64
N VAL A 163 0.37 2.19 -19.57
CA VAL A 163 -0.80 1.86 -18.74
C VAL A 163 -1.47 0.57 -19.23
N CYS A 164 -1.72 0.47 -20.55
CA CYS A 164 -2.28 -0.75 -21.13
C CYS A 164 -1.36 -1.97 -20.94
N GLY A 165 -0.04 -1.79 -21.09
CA GLY A 165 0.93 -2.86 -20.90
C GLY A 165 0.94 -3.41 -19.48
N VAL A 166 0.88 -2.56 -18.45
CA VAL A 166 0.80 -3.00 -17.05
C VAL A 166 -0.52 -3.73 -16.78
N ALA A 167 -1.65 -3.21 -17.26
CA ALA A 167 -2.95 -3.88 -17.11
C ALA A 167 -2.99 -5.25 -17.82
N LEU A 168 -2.37 -5.36 -19.00
CA LEU A 168 -2.26 -6.63 -19.72
C LEU A 168 -1.41 -7.66 -18.96
N ASN A 169 -0.28 -7.25 -18.37
CA ASN A 169 0.54 -8.13 -17.55
C ASN A 169 -0.27 -8.71 -16.39
N LEU A 170 -1.03 -7.88 -15.68
CA LEU A 170 -1.86 -8.36 -14.57
C LEU A 170 -3.01 -9.26 -15.06
N LEU A 171 -3.66 -8.95 -16.18
CA LEU A 171 -4.66 -9.86 -16.78
C LEU A 171 -4.06 -11.23 -17.15
N ALA A 172 -2.79 -11.28 -17.53
CA ALA A 172 -2.08 -12.53 -17.82
C ALA A 172 -1.83 -13.39 -16.58
N GLU A 173 -1.85 -12.81 -15.37
CA GLU A 173 -1.67 -13.51 -14.09
C GLU A 173 -3.00 -13.97 -13.49
N VAL A 174 -4.08 -13.23 -13.75
CA VAL A 174 -5.44 -13.62 -13.31
C VAL A 174 -6.02 -14.75 -14.16
N GLU A 175 -5.45 -15.01 -15.35
CA GLU A 175 -5.76 -16.16 -16.22
C GLU A 175 -7.25 -16.31 -16.59
N THR A 176 -7.93 -15.20 -16.84
CA THR A 176 -9.37 -15.19 -17.16
C THR A 176 -9.67 -15.17 -18.66
N LYS A 177 -10.49 -16.13 -19.11
CA LYS A 177 -10.96 -16.23 -20.51
C LYS A 177 -11.87 -15.07 -20.92
N ASP A 178 -12.50 -14.41 -19.96
CA ASP A 178 -13.39 -13.26 -20.19
C ASP A 178 -12.65 -12.05 -20.77
N ALA A 179 -11.33 -11.94 -20.54
CA ALA A 179 -10.52 -10.84 -21.03
C ALA A 179 -10.07 -11.01 -22.51
N ILE A 180 -10.20 -12.20 -23.10
CA ILE A 180 -9.70 -12.50 -24.45
C ILE A 180 -10.18 -11.49 -25.51
N PRO A 181 -11.49 -11.13 -25.59
CA PRO A 181 -11.96 -10.17 -26.59
C PRO A 181 -11.28 -8.80 -26.45
N ALA A 182 -11.10 -8.32 -25.23
CA ALA A 182 -10.46 -7.04 -24.96
C ALA A 182 -8.95 -7.09 -25.25
N ILE A 183 -8.28 -8.19 -24.93
CA ILE A 183 -6.86 -8.39 -25.28
C ILE A 183 -6.66 -8.35 -26.80
N LYS A 184 -7.54 -8.99 -27.58
CA LYS A 184 -7.48 -8.90 -29.05
C LYS A 184 -7.69 -7.47 -29.56
N LYS A 185 -8.64 -6.75 -28.97
CA LYS A 185 -8.94 -5.36 -29.35
C LYS A 185 -7.78 -4.41 -29.06
N VAL A 186 -7.10 -4.57 -27.92
CA VAL A 186 -5.93 -3.73 -27.60
C VAL A 186 -4.73 -4.04 -28.50
N LYS A 187 -4.58 -5.29 -28.98
CA LYS A 187 -3.59 -5.60 -30.04
C LYS A 187 -3.86 -4.83 -31.32
N GLU A 188 -5.10 -4.73 -31.77
CA GLU A 188 -5.44 -3.95 -32.96
C GLU A 188 -5.23 -2.45 -32.73
N LYS A 189 -5.61 -1.96 -31.54
CA LYS A 189 -5.41 -0.56 -31.12
C LYS A 189 -3.93 -0.15 -31.17
N PHE A 190 -3.04 -1.03 -30.76
CA PHE A 190 -1.59 -0.80 -30.71
C PHE A 190 -0.84 -1.77 -31.63
N LYS A 191 -1.31 -1.93 -32.88
CA LYS A 191 -0.76 -2.88 -33.86
C LYS A 191 0.73 -2.66 -34.16
N ASP A 192 1.20 -1.42 -34.07
CA ASP A 192 2.58 -1.03 -34.38
C ASP A 192 3.49 -1.07 -33.13
N GLU A 193 2.91 -1.24 -31.93
CA GLU A 193 3.65 -1.29 -30.67
C GLU A 193 4.07 -2.73 -30.34
N GLN A 194 5.31 -3.08 -30.69
CA GLN A 194 5.86 -4.43 -30.50
C GLN A 194 5.75 -4.92 -29.06
N TYR A 195 5.92 -4.02 -28.08
CA TYR A 195 5.77 -4.33 -26.66
C TYR A 195 4.34 -4.81 -26.33
N ILE A 196 3.31 -4.11 -26.80
CA ILE A 196 1.92 -4.50 -26.57
C ILE A 196 1.59 -5.81 -27.28
N GLN A 197 2.07 -6.00 -28.52
CA GLN A 197 1.87 -7.26 -29.24
C GLN A 197 2.43 -8.44 -28.45
N PHE A 198 3.68 -8.31 -27.96
CA PHE A 198 4.35 -9.35 -27.17
C PHE A 198 3.60 -9.68 -25.88
N VAL A 199 3.24 -8.67 -25.07
CA VAL A 199 2.57 -8.89 -23.79
C VAL A 199 1.16 -9.48 -24.00
N ALA A 200 0.42 -8.99 -24.99
CA ALA A 200 -0.91 -9.52 -25.31
C ALA A 200 -0.84 -10.97 -25.79
N ASP A 201 0.15 -11.34 -26.61
CA ASP A 201 0.35 -12.72 -27.03
C ASP A 201 0.71 -13.65 -25.86
N LEU A 202 1.55 -13.17 -24.93
CA LEU A 202 1.85 -13.90 -23.70
C LEU A 202 0.60 -14.10 -22.84
N ALA A 203 -0.22 -13.07 -22.69
CA ALA A 203 -1.48 -13.14 -21.94
C ALA A 203 -2.45 -14.15 -22.56
N LEU A 204 -2.68 -14.07 -23.88
CA LEU A 204 -3.53 -15.01 -24.61
C LEU A 204 -3.01 -16.44 -24.50
N LYS A 205 -1.70 -16.65 -24.56
CA LYS A 205 -1.10 -17.97 -24.41
C LYS A 205 -1.40 -18.56 -23.03
N ARG A 206 -1.12 -17.83 -21.95
CA ARG A 206 -1.37 -18.29 -20.57
C ARG A 206 -2.83 -18.63 -20.32
N ILE A 207 -3.74 -17.74 -20.70
CA ILE A 207 -5.19 -17.92 -20.53
C ILE A 207 -5.73 -19.16 -21.28
N ASN A 208 -5.10 -19.53 -22.41
CA ASN A 208 -5.49 -20.74 -23.15
C ASN A 208 -4.87 -22.03 -22.55
N GLU A 209 -3.78 -21.91 -21.80
CA GLU A 209 -3.08 -23.03 -21.14
C GLU A 209 -3.64 -23.33 -19.73
N SER A 210 -4.38 -22.39 -19.12
CA SER A 210 -5.14 -22.54 -17.86
C SER A 210 -6.54 -23.16 -18.06
#